data_AF-A0A1M7L9C5-F1
#
_entry.id   AF-A0A1M7L9C5-F1
#
_cell.length_a   1.000
_cell.length_b   1.000
_cell.length_c   1.000
_cell.angle_alpha   90.00
_cell.angle_beta   90.00
_cell.angle_gamma   90.00
#
_symmetry.space_group_name_H-M   'P 1'
#
loop_
_entity.id
_entity.type
_entity.pdbx_description
1 polymer ?
#
loop_
_entity_poly.entity_id
_entity_poly.type
_entity_poly.pdbx_seq_one_letter_code
_entity_poly.pdbx_strand_id
1 'polypeptide(L)'
;MKKSTISDDQQALHMEERAIADIYRARKERRRRILRESVPLFIRNRERILADDKMARCHIDCIRFGLAYSGEWNVPVAFLGGLLRLWEKPMFQAECPKCHETAYCTGGGGSPLSGAKNIAVTCGTCGHQFGTSVMKADVNATSFGKALIASINSSNAGLGSIDDESHPIEDVVHILAPF
;
A
#
# COMPACT_ATOMS: atom_id res chain seq x y z
N MET A 1 38.31 28.61 5.55
CA MET A 1 37.28 27.56 5.37
C MET A 1 37.96 26.31 4.81
N LYS A 2 38.11 25.23 5.59
CA LYS A 2 38.62 23.96 5.08
C LYS A 2 37.46 23.21 4.40
N LYS A 3 37.53 23.02 3.08
CA LYS A 3 36.67 22.07 2.37
C LYS A 3 37.04 20.67 2.87
N SER A 4 36.11 19.99 3.52
CA SER A 4 36.25 18.59 3.89
C SER A 4 36.23 17.75 2.61
N THR A 5 37.39 17.37 2.11
CA THR A 5 37.54 16.37 1.04
C THR A 5 37.13 15.02 1.62
N ILE A 6 35.93 14.57 1.24
CA ILE A 6 35.44 13.22 1.47
C ILE A 6 36.46 12.26 0.83
N SER A 7 37.02 11.33 1.61
CA SER A 7 38.02 10.34 1.16
C SER A 7 37.46 9.49 0.02
N ASP A 8 38.29 8.99 -0.89
CA ASP A 8 37.87 8.12 -2.00
C ASP A 8 37.08 6.90 -1.49
N ASP A 9 37.45 6.36 -0.33
CA ASP A 9 36.71 5.28 0.35
C ASP A 9 35.30 5.69 0.79
N GLN A 10 35.13 6.94 1.26
CA GLN A 10 33.81 7.46 1.63
C GLN A 10 32.95 7.73 0.41
N GLN A 11 33.55 8.11 -0.73
CA GLN A 11 32.82 8.22 -1.99
C GLN A 11 32.36 6.85 -2.50
N ALA A 12 33.21 5.83 -2.42
CA ALA A 12 32.86 4.46 -2.79
C ALA A 12 31.69 3.94 -1.93
N LEU A 13 31.75 4.10 -0.61
CA LEU A 13 30.65 3.72 0.30
C LEU A 13 29.33 4.43 -0.05
N HIS A 14 29.36 5.74 -0.31
CA HIS A 14 28.15 6.46 -0.70
C HIS A 14 27.58 6.01 -2.06
N MET A 15 28.44 5.60 -3.00
CA MET A 15 28.00 5.05 -4.27
C MET A 15 27.34 3.67 -4.08
N GLU A 16 27.89 2.82 -3.23
CA GLU A 16 27.31 1.53 -2.85
C GLU A 16 25.96 1.70 -2.16
N GLU A 17 25.87 2.59 -1.16
CA GLU A 17 24.62 2.91 -0.46
C GLU A 17 23.53 3.39 -1.42
N ARG A 18 23.88 4.25 -2.38
CA ARG A 18 22.95 4.72 -3.42
C ARG A 18 22.50 3.59 -4.33
N ALA A 19 23.42 2.75 -4.80
CA ALA A 19 23.09 1.62 -5.66
C ALA A 19 22.13 0.65 -4.95
N ILE A 20 22.38 0.36 -3.67
CA ILE A 20 21.51 -0.46 -2.82
C ILE A 20 20.13 0.20 -2.70
N ALA A 21 20.08 1.50 -2.38
CA ALA A 21 18.83 2.24 -2.23
C ALA A 21 18.00 2.27 -3.52
N ASP A 22 18.66 2.38 -4.68
CA ASP A 22 18.01 2.38 -5.99
C ASP A 22 17.42 0.99 -6.32
N ILE A 23 18.13 -0.10 -6.01
CA ILE A 23 17.60 -1.47 -6.14
C ILE A 23 16.35 -1.65 -5.27
N TYR A 24 16.39 -1.22 -4.01
CA TYR A 24 15.22 -1.28 -3.12
C TYR A 24 14.05 -0.46 -3.66
N ARG A 25 14.31 0.74 -4.18
CA ARG A 25 13.29 1.60 -4.79
C ARG A 25 12.66 0.94 -6.01
N ALA A 26 13.46 0.35 -6.89
CA ALA A 26 12.99 -0.35 -8.09
C ALA A 26 12.11 -1.57 -7.72
N ARG A 27 12.55 -2.39 -6.76
CA ARG A 27 11.76 -3.54 -6.27
C ARG A 27 10.43 -3.10 -5.67
N LYS A 28 10.44 -2.05 -4.86
CA LYS A 28 9.23 -1.49 -4.24
C LYS A 28 8.24 -0.96 -5.28
N GLU A 29 8.74 -0.27 -6.31
CA GLU A 29 7.89 0.24 -7.40
C GLU A 29 7.31 -0.88 -8.25
N ARG A 30 8.09 -1.94 -8.52
CA ARG A 30 7.58 -3.15 -9.19
C ARG A 30 6.43 -3.78 -8.40
N ARG A 31 6.62 -4.04 -7.10
CA ARG A 31 5.56 -4.60 -6.24
C ARG A 31 4.32 -3.71 -6.17
N ARG A 32 4.52 -2.38 -6.09
CA ARG A 32 3.41 -1.41 -6.12
C ARG A 32 2.58 -1.55 -7.38
N ARG A 33 3.24 -1.67 -8.54
CA ARG A 33 2.60 -1.84 -9.83
C ARG A 33 1.80 -3.13 -9.88
N ILE A 34 2.42 -4.25 -9.51
CA ILE A 34 1.77 -5.57 -9.44
C ILE A 34 0.52 -5.50 -8.57
N LEU A 35 0.64 -4.90 -7.38
CA LEU A 35 -0.50 -4.76 -6.48
C LEU A 35 -1.65 -3.98 -7.14
N ARG A 36 -1.39 -2.81 -7.71
CA ARG A 36 -2.42 -1.96 -8.31
C ARG A 36 -3.07 -2.61 -9.52
N GLU A 37 -2.27 -3.18 -10.42
CA GLU A 37 -2.77 -3.88 -11.60
C GLU A 37 -3.59 -5.11 -11.24
N SER A 38 -3.27 -5.76 -10.12
CA SER A 38 -3.93 -6.98 -9.66
C SER A 38 -5.13 -6.74 -8.74
N VAL A 39 -5.50 -5.48 -8.45
CA VAL A 39 -6.66 -5.16 -7.59
C VAL A 39 -7.92 -5.91 -8.04
N PRO A 40 -8.32 -5.93 -9.33
CA PRO A 40 -9.48 -6.71 -9.74
C PRO A 40 -9.36 -8.22 -9.53
N LEU A 41 -8.14 -8.77 -9.63
CA LEU A 41 -7.89 -10.18 -9.35
C LEU A 41 -8.06 -10.50 -7.87
N PHE A 42 -7.50 -9.66 -7.00
CA PHE A 42 -7.60 -9.83 -5.55
C PHE A 42 -9.04 -9.69 -5.05
N ILE A 43 -9.79 -8.74 -5.60
CA ILE A 43 -11.20 -8.54 -5.23
C ILE A 43 -12.05 -9.74 -5.63
N ARG A 44 -11.85 -10.30 -6.83
CA ARG A 44 -12.57 -11.49 -7.30
C ARG A 44 -12.21 -12.77 -6.53
N ASN A 45 -10.98 -12.88 -6.04
CA ASN A 45 -10.49 -14.04 -5.29
C ASN A 45 -10.42 -13.82 -3.77
N ARG A 46 -11.14 -12.82 -3.25
CA ARG A 46 -11.00 -12.37 -1.86
C ARG A 46 -11.16 -13.51 -0.85
N GLU A 47 -12.21 -14.31 -0.99
CA GLU A 47 -12.49 -15.43 -0.07
C GLU A 47 -11.36 -16.47 -0.10
N ARG A 48 -10.87 -16.80 -1.30
CA ARG A 48 -9.74 -17.72 -1.48
C ARG A 48 -8.46 -17.19 -0.84
N ILE A 49 -8.15 -15.89 -1.00
CA ILE A 49 -6.97 -15.26 -0.38
C ILE A 49 -7.09 -15.28 1.14
N LEU A 50 -8.27 -14.96 1.69
CA LEU A 50 -8.48 -14.90 3.13
C LEU A 50 -8.53 -16.28 3.80
N ALA A 51 -8.86 -17.34 3.04
CA ALA A 51 -8.86 -18.72 3.53
C ALA A 51 -7.48 -19.39 3.48
N ASP A 52 -6.53 -18.86 2.70
CA ASP A 52 -5.16 -19.35 2.61
C ASP A 52 -4.22 -18.48 3.44
N ASP A 53 -3.70 -19.03 4.54
CA ASP A 53 -2.84 -18.30 5.47
C ASP A 53 -1.56 -17.75 4.81
N LYS A 54 -1.00 -18.42 3.79
CA LYS A 54 0.23 -17.96 3.12
C LYS A 54 -0.06 -16.80 2.17
N MET A 55 -1.21 -16.81 1.50
CA MET A 55 -1.66 -15.69 0.66
C MET A 55 -2.11 -14.51 1.51
N ALA A 56 -2.87 -14.75 2.58
CA ALA A 56 -3.34 -13.72 3.49
C ALA A 56 -2.15 -12.98 4.14
N ARG A 57 -1.07 -13.70 4.45
CA ARG A 57 0.18 -13.16 5.01
C ARG A 57 1.16 -12.60 3.97
N CYS A 58 0.80 -12.54 2.69
CA CYS A 58 1.63 -11.90 1.67
C CYS A 58 1.96 -10.45 2.08
N HIS A 59 3.24 -10.14 2.25
CA HIS A 59 3.69 -8.86 2.79
C HIS A 59 3.52 -7.71 1.79
N ILE A 60 2.88 -6.60 2.20
CA ILE A 60 2.58 -5.44 1.36
C ILE A 60 3.38 -4.20 1.82
N ASP A 61 4.64 -4.12 1.42
CA ASP A 61 5.52 -3.00 1.78
C ASP A 61 5.42 -1.77 0.85
N CYS A 62 4.58 -1.88 -0.18
CA CYS A 62 4.57 -0.98 -1.34
C CYS A 62 3.47 0.08 -1.31
N ILE A 63 2.42 -0.12 -0.51
CA ILE A 63 1.38 0.87 -0.24
C ILE A 63 1.87 1.81 0.85
N ARG A 64 1.84 3.10 0.56
CA ARG A 64 2.10 4.15 1.54
C ARG A 64 0.89 5.04 1.67
N PHE A 65 0.52 5.23 2.92
CA PHE A 65 -0.32 6.34 3.34
C PHE A 65 0.63 7.39 3.92
N GLY A 66 1.00 8.36 3.09
CA GLY A 66 1.80 9.52 3.45
C GLY A 66 0.98 10.40 4.38
N LEU A 67 0.93 10.00 5.63
CA LEU A 67 0.15 10.68 6.65
C LEU A 67 1.10 11.54 7.49
N ALA A 68 1.28 12.79 7.09
CA ALA A 68 1.66 13.80 8.07
C ALA A 68 0.57 13.96 9.18
N TYR A 69 -0.54 13.21 9.08
CA TYR A 69 -1.70 13.14 9.98
C TYR A 69 -1.55 12.23 11.20
N SER A 70 -0.49 11.43 11.29
CA SER A 70 -0.33 10.40 12.35
C SER A 70 0.95 10.51 13.19
N GLY A 71 1.82 11.48 12.93
CA GLY A 71 3.15 11.56 13.57
C GLY A 71 4.15 10.50 13.08
N GLU A 72 3.66 9.35 12.60
CA GLU A 72 4.45 8.31 11.95
C GLU A 72 4.36 8.43 10.42
N TRP A 73 5.50 8.68 9.78
CA TRP A 73 5.62 8.98 8.35
C TRP A 73 5.50 7.77 7.41
N ASN A 74 5.35 6.56 7.95
CA ASN A 74 5.21 5.32 7.17
C ASN A 74 4.45 4.28 7.98
N VAL A 75 3.14 4.18 7.80
CA VAL A 75 2.38 3.02 8.29
C VAL A 75 2.28 2.02 7.13
N PRO A 76 3.09 0.95 7.09
CA PRO A 76 2.92 -0.10 6.10
C PRO A 76 1.62 -0.86 6.38
N VAL A 77 0.86 -1.15 5.34
CA VAL A 77 -0.18 -2.19 5.43
C VAL A 77 0.56 -3.52 5.40
N ALA A 78 0.78 -4.17 6.54
CA ALA A 78 1.69 -5.31 6.58
C ALA A 78 1.27 -6.48 5.66
N PHE A 79 -0.02 -6.83 5.56
CA PHE A 79 -0.43 -8.06 4.89
C PHE A 79 -1.55 -7.86 3.86
N LEU A 80 -1.57 -8.69 2.80
CA LEU A 80 -2.60 -8.66 1.76
C LEU A 80 -4.00 -8.95 2.33
N GLY A 81 -4.13 -9.92 3.23
CA GLY A 81 -5.38 -10.20 3.92
C GLY A 81 -5.85 -9.01 4.75
N GLY A 82 -4.93 -8.29 5.39
CA GLY A 82 -5.21 -7.05 6.11
C GLY A 82 -5.70 -5.95 5.17
N LEU A 83 -5.10 -5.82 3.98
CA LEU A 83 -5.55 -4.88 2.96
C LEU A 83 -6.96 -5.21 2.45
N LEU A 84 -7.27 -6.49 2.22
CA LEU A 84 -8.60 -6.91 1.79
C LEU A 84 -9.67 -6.62 2.84
N ARG A 85 -9.39 -6.90 4.12
CA ARG A 85 -10.27 -6.54 5.25
C ARG A 85 -10.42 -5.03 5.40
N LEU A 86 -9.35 -4.26 5.16
CA LEU A 86 -9.40 -2.80 5.15
C LEU A 86 -10.40 -2.30 4.09
N TRP A 87 -10.39 -2.90 2.91
CA TRP A 87 -11.27 -2.55 1.79
C TRP A 87 -12.74 -2.90 1.98
N GLU A 88 -13.10 -3.70 2.99
CA GLU A 88 -14.50 -3.92 3.37
C GLU A 88 -15.13 -2.69 4.01
N LYS A 89 -14.32 -1.80 4.59
CA LYS A 89 -14.80 -0.60 5.25
C LYS A 89 -15.15 0.46 4.19
N PRO A 90 -16.39 1.00 4.15
CA PRO A 90 -16.81 1.98 3.15
C PRO A 90 -15.91 3.21 3.06
N MET A 91 -15.27 3.60 4.15
CA MET A 91 -14.38 4.77 4.20
C MET A 91 -13.09 4.64 3.36
N PHE A 92 -12.72 3.42 2.94
CA PHE A 92 -11.58 3.17 2.05
C PHE A 92 -12.02 2.80 0.64
N GLN A 93 -13.27 3.14 0.30
CA GLN A 93 -13.86 2.93 -1.00
C GLN A 93 -14.26 4.27 -1.63
N ALA A 94 -14.27 4.27 -2.97
CA ALA A 94 -14.82 5.32 -3.81
C ALA A 94 -15.65 4.69 -4.93
N GLU A 95 -16.45 5.51 -5.63
CA GLU A 95 -17.10 5.10 -6.87
C GLU A 95 -16.13 5.27 -8.05
N CYS A 96 -16.06 4.29 -8.94
CA CYS A 96 -15.22 4.37 -10.13
C CYS A 96 -15.85 5.30 -11.17
N PRO A 97 -15.16 6.35 -11.66
CA PRO A 97 -15.71 7.26 -12.66
C PRO A 97 -15.88 6.64 -14.05
N LYS A 98 -15.31 5.44 -14.29
CA LYS A 98 -15.35 4.75 -15.58
C LYS A 98 -16.50 3.74 -15.69
N CYS A 99 -16.80 3.01 -14.61
CA CYS A 99 -17.76 1.91 -14.63
C CYS A 99 -18.73 1.91 -13.45
N HIS A 100 -18.69 2.93 -12.59
CA HIS A 100 -19.56 3.10 -11.41
C HIS A 100 -19.45 2.00 -10.33
N GLU A 101 -18.62 0.99 -10.57
CA GLU A 101 -18.28 -0.03 -9.58
C GLU A 101 -17.38 0.50 -8.46
N THR A 102 -17.22 -0.31 -7.42
CA THR A 102 -16.40 0.06 -6.26
C THR A 102 -14.90 0.13 -6.64
N ALA A 103 -14.28 1.23 -6.25
CA ALA A 103 -12.83 1.42 -6.27
C ALA A 103 -12.27 1.44 -4.85
N TYR A 104 -11.05 0.94 -4.72
CA TYR A 104 -10.41 0.68 -3.44
C TYR A 104 -9.14 1.49 -3.26
N CYS A 105 -8.92 1.95 -2.04
CA CYS A 105 -7.78 2.75 -1.66
C CYS A 105 -6.46 1.97 -1.77
N THR A 106 -5.55 2.39 -2.65
CA THR A 106 -4.25 1.74 -2.92
C THR A 106 -3.05 2.61 -2.53
N GLY A 107 -3.31 3.64 -1.71
CA GLY A 107 -2.32 4.59 -1.20
C GLY A 107 -2.91 5.98 -1.14
N GLY A 108 -2.17 6.91 -0.55
CA GLY A 108 -2.61 8.30 -0.48
C GLY A 108 -1.68 9.12 0.36
N GLY A 109 -1.86 10.43 0.34
CA GLY A 109 -1.15 11.34 1.21
C GLY A 109 -1.78 12.72 1.25
N GLY A 110 -1.28 13.58 2.12
CA GLY A 110 -1.80 14.93 2.25
C GLY A 110 -1.10 15.75 3.32
N SER A 111 -1.48 17.02 3.40
CA SER A 111 -0.97 17.96 4.40
C SER A 111 -1.96 18.18 5.56
N PRO A 112 -1.54 17.99 6.84
CA PRO A 112 -2.36 18.24 8.03
C PRO A 112 -2.78 19.70 8.17
N LEU A 113 -1.95 20.63 7.70
CA LEU A 113 -2.19 22.07 7.88
C LEU A 113 -3.19 22.63 6.88
N SER A 114 -3.24 22.09 5.66
CA SER A 114 -4.14 22.58 4.60
C SER A 114 -5.44 21.78 4.48
N GLY A 115 -5.53 20.62 5.12
CA GLY A 115 -6.65 19.68 4.96
C GLY A 115 -6.68 18.97 3.60
N ALA A 116 -5.77 19.31 2.68
CA ALA A 116 -5.69 18.71 1.35
C ALA A 116 -5.24 17.24 1.44
N LYS A 117 -6.08 16.34 0.92
CA LYS A 117 -5.82 14.90 0.82
C LYS A 117 -5.90 14.47 -0.66
N ASN A 118 -4.95 13.64 -1.09
CA ASN A 118 -4.99 12.96 -2.38
C ASN A 118 -4.84 11.47 -2.15
N ILE A 119 -5.88 10.72 -2.49
CA ILE A 119 -5.96 9.27 -2.29
C ILE A 119 -5.90 8.59 -3.65
N ALA A 120 -4.94 7.69 -3.82
CA ALA A 120 -4.84 6.85 -4.99
C ALA A 120 -5.80 5.67 -4.83
N VAL A 121 -6.66 5.45 -5.81
CA VAL A 121 -7.66 4.38 -5.82
C VAL A 121 -7.59 3.59 -7.11
N THR A 122 -7.94 2.31 -7.02
CA THR A 122 -8.05 1.42 -8.17
C THR A 122 -9.38 0.70 -8.16
N CYS A 123 -10.08 0.69 -9.29
CA CYS A 123 -11.34 -0.01 -9.44
C CYS A 123 -11.16 -1.53 -9.29
N GLY A 124 -12.00 -2.17 -8.46
CA GLY A 124 -12.02 -3.63 -8.27
C GLY A 124 -12.59 -4.42 -9.43
N THR A 125 -13.20 -3.76 -10.42
CA THR A 125 -13.83 -4.43 -11.56
C THR A 125 -13.03 -4.18 -12.83
N CYS A 126 -12.89 -2.90 -13.24
CA CYS A 126 -12.24 -2.55 -14.50
C CYS A 126 -10.74 -2.19 -14.38
N GLY A 127 -10.19 -2.17 -13.17
CA GLY A 127 -8.78 -1.83 -12.93
C GLY A 127 -8.41 -0.36 -13.17
N HIS A 128 -9.38 0.52 -13.47
CA HIS A 128 -9.12 1.94 -13.67
C HIS A 128 -8.53 2.58 -12.41
N GLN A 129 -7.37 3.24 -12.56
CA GLN A 129 -6.65 3.92 -11.49
C GLN A 129 -6.93 5.43 -11.57
N PHE A 130 -7.24 6.05 -10.44
CA PHE A 130 -7.49 7.49 -10.36
C PHE A 130 -7.11 8.04 -8.98
N GLY A 131 -6.99 9.36 -8.89
CA GLY A 131 -6.80 10.09 -7.64
C GLY A 131 -8.11 10.75 -7.21
N THR A 132 -8.38 10.80 -5.91
CA THR A 132 -9.55 11.51 -5.37
C THR A 132 -9.24 12.12 -4.01
N SER A 133 -9.85 13.26 -3.73
CA SER A 133 -9.90 13.87 -2.40
C SER A 133 -11.16 13.49 -1.63
N VAL A 134 -12.04 12.66 -2.20
CA VAL A 134 -13.33 12.27 -1.59
C VAL A 134 -13.39 10.75 -1.46
N MET A 135 -13.70 10.29 -0.25
CA MET A 135 -14.04 8.90 0.08
C MET A 135 -15.50 8.86 0.54
N LYS A 136 -16.16 7.69 0.51
CA LYS A 136 -17.59 7.57 0.90
C LYS A 136 -17.88 8.07 2.33
N ALA A 137 -16.89 8.10 3.23
CA ALA A 137 -16.98 8.77 4.52
C ALA A 137 -16.13 10.04 4.48
N ASP A 138 -16.73 11.19 4.14
CA ASP A 138 -15.99 12.44 4.03
C ASP A 138 -15.57 12.97 5.42
N VAL A 139 -14.38 12.56 5.85
CA VAL A 139 -13.76 12.99 7.10
C VAL A 139 -12.53 13.86 6.80
N ASN A 140 -12.22 14.83 7.69
CA ASN A 140 -10.97 15.59 7.57
C ASN A 140 -9.76 14.64 7.62
N ALA A 141 -8.63 15.10 7.13
CA ALA A 141 -7.52 14.21 6.86
C ALA A 141 -6.80 13.71 8.13
N THR A 142 -6.89 14.42 9.26
CA THR A 142 -6.45 13.92 10.58
C THR A 142 -7.30 12.75 11.07
N SER A 143 -8.63 12.88 10.99
CA SER A 143 -9.57 11.81 11.33
C SER A 143 -9.40 10.60 10.41
N PHE A 144 -9.16 10.83 9.11
CA PHE A 144 -8.81 9.77 8.17
C PHE A 144 -7.55 9.01 8.60
N GLY A 145 -6.48 9.73 8.93
CA GLY A 145 -5.22 9.12 9.37
C GLY A 145 -5.36 8.26 10.61
N LYS A 146 -6.07 8.75 11.64
CA LYS A 146 -6.34 7.97 12.87
C LYS A 146 -7.18 6.72 12.59
N ALA A 147 -8.25 6.86 11.80
CA ALA A 147 -9.11 5.74 11.45
C ALA A 147 -8.39 4.70 10.58
N LEU A 148 -7.48 5.14 9.71
CA LEU A 148 -6.65 4.27 8.90
C LEU A 148 -5.70 3.43 9.76
N ILE A 149 -4.98 4.03 10.72
CA ILE A 149 -4.10 3.29 11.63
C ILE A 149 -4.88 2.26 12.45
N ALA A 150 -5.96 2.70 13.09
CA ALA A 150 -6.82 1.80 13.85
C ALA A 150 -7.34 0.66 12.97
N SER A 151 -7.70 0.97 11.72
CA SER A 151 -8.20 -0.02 10.78
C SER A 151 -7.14 -0.99 10.31
N ILE A 152 -5.92 -0.53 10.00
CA ILE A 152 -4.80 -1.39 9.63
C ILE A 152 -4.49 -2.36 10.77
N ASN A 153 -4.38 -1.86 12.01
CA ASN A 153 -4.11 -2.69 13.18
C ASN A 153 -5.21 -3.74 13.39
N SER A 154 -6.48 -3.35 13.27
CA SER A 154 -7.60 -4.30 13.37
C SER A 154 -7.61 -5.32 12.23
N SER A 155 -7.25 -4.91 11.02
CA SER A 155 -7.31 -5.77 9.84
C SER A 155 -6.18 -6.79 9.81
N ASN A 156 -5.01 -6.42 10.35
CA ASN A 156 -3.86 -7.31 10.50
C ASN A 156 -3.97 -8.26 11.71
N ALA A 157 -4.94 -8.04 12.61
CA ALA A 157 -5.11 -8.90 13.78
C ALA A 157 -5.32 -10.37 13.35
N GLY A 158 -4.52 -11.26 13.96
CA GLY A 158 -4.55 -12.71 13.68
C GLY A 158 -3.79 -13.17 12.44
N LEU A 159 -3.09 -12.29 11.70
CA LEU A 159 -2.29 -12.65 10.52
C LEU A 159 -0.82 -13.00 10.84
N GLY A 160 -0.48 -13.30 12.10
CA GLY A 160 0.88 -13.72 12.46
C GLY A 160 1.95 -12.61 12.42
N SER A 161 3.23 -13.03 12.37
CA SER A 161 4.40 -12.14 12.33
C SER A 161 4.89 -11.90 10.90
N ILE A 162 5.63 -10.81 10.68
CA ILE A 162 6.32 -10.54 9.40
C ILE A 162 7.40 -11.58 9.08
N ASP A 163 7.91 -12.27 10.11
CA ASP A 163 8.94 -13.29 9.98
C ASP A 163 8.37 -14.67 9.59
N ASP A 164 7.04 -14.82 9.60
CA ASP A 164 6.37 -16.06 9.21
C ASP A 164 6.47 -16.30 7.69
N GLU A 165 6.45 -17.57 7.29
CA GLU A 165 6.48 -17.95 5.87
C GLU A 165 5.25 -17.36 5.13
N SER A 166 5.50 -16.67 4.03
CA SER A 166 4.47 -16.05 3.18
C SER A 166 4.85 -16.12 1.71
N HIS A 167 3.83 -16.05 0.84
CA HIS A 167 4.07 -15.92 -0.59
C HIS A 167 4.42 -14.46 -0.95
N PRO A 168 5.44 -14.22 -1.80
CA PRO A 168 5.60 -12.91 -2.41
C PRO A 168 4.40 -12.59 -3.30
N ILE A 169 4.13 -11.29 -3.50
CA ILE A 169 2.93 -10.86 -4.25
C ILE A 169 2.91 -11.38 -5.69
N GLU A 170 4.07 -11.52 -6.31
CA GLU A 170 4.24 -12.17 -7.62
C GLU A 170 3.62 -13.58 -7.65
N ASP A 171 3.95 -14.41 -6.65
CA ASP A 171 3.48 -15.79 -6.58
C ASP A 171 1.99 -15.85 -6.31
N VAL A 172 1.48 -14.98 -5.43
CA VAL A 172 0.03 -14.88 -5.18
C VAL A 172 -0.72 -14.59 -6.49
N VAL A 173 -0.25 -13.61 -7.28
CA VAL A 173 -0.87 -13.29 -8.57
C VAL A 173 -0.81 -14.49 -9.53
N HIS A 174 0.32 -15.19 -9.59
CA HIS A 174 0.46 -16.39 -10.42
C HIS A 174 -0.50 -17.52 -10.00
N ILE A 175 -0.70 -17.74 -8.69
CA ILE A 175 -1.61 -18.78 -8.17
C ILE A 175 -3.10 -18.42 -8.43
N LEU A 176 -3.43 -17.13 -8.44
CA LEU A 176 -4.80 -16.64 -8.60
C LEU A 176 -5.24 -16.46 -10.04
N ALA A 177 -4.31 -16.33 -10.98
CA ALA A 177 -4.59 -16.25 -12.41
C ALA A 177 -4.26 -17.59 -13.09
N PRO A 178 -5.06 -18.65 -12.89
CA PRO A 178 -4.87 -19.89 -13.64
C PRO A 178 -5.07 -19.58 -15.13
N PHE A 179 -4.11 -20.03 -15.93
CA PHE A 179 -4.10 -19.95 -17.39
C PHE A 179 -5.39 -20.48 -18.02
#